data_AF-A0A2D7SJJ9-F1
#
_entry.id   AF-A0A2D7SJJ9-F1
#
_cell.length_a   1.000
_cell.length_b   1.000
_cell.length_c   1.000
_cell.angle_alpha   90.00
_cell.angle_beta   90.00
_cell.angle_gamma   90.00
#
_symmetry.space_group_name_H-M   'P 1'
#
loop_
_entity.id
_entity.type
_entity.pdbx_description
1 polymer ?
#
loop_
_entity_poly.entity_id
_entity_poly.type
_entity_poly.pdbx_seq_one_letter_code
_entity_poly.pdbx_strand_id
1 'polypeptide(L)'
;MINKSLITNLVSIFIIFIGYFYKDEHSFIFMTGVFALSGSVTNWIAVHMLFEKIPFLYGSGVIQDRFEDIKMGIKNLILKELFSVTQINKFLLDNKEVASEKIIEK
;
A
#
# COMPACT_ATOMS: atom_id res chain seq x y z
N MET A 1 -13.66 -1.09 16.50
CA MET A 1 -12.53 -0.78 15.58
C MET A 1 -13.00 0.30 14.62
N ILE A 2 -12.26 1.39 14.44
CA ILE A 2 -12.69 2.47 13.56
C ILE A 2 -12.54 2.03 12.09
N ASN A 3 -13.58 2.20 11.29
CA ASN A 3 -13.51 1.93 9.85
C ASN A 3 -12.62 2.99 9.19
N LYS A 4 -11.43 2.57 8.73
CA LYS A 4 -10.38 3.47 8.23
C LYS A 4 -10.86 4.31 7.05
N SER A 5 -11.65 3.73 6.15
CA SER A 5 -12.24 4.45 5.00
C SER A 5 -13.22 5.54 5.44
N LEU A 6 -13.99 5.27 6.50
CA LEU A 6 -14.98 6.19 7.04
C LEU A 6 -14.33 7.48 7.59
N ILE A 7 -13.19 7.38 8.26
CA ILE A 7 -12.44 8.57 8.72
C ILE A 7 -12.02 9.43 7.53
N THR A 8 -11.39 8.84 6.51
CA THR A 8 -10.86 9.61 5.37
C THR A 8 -11.97 10.30 4.58
N ASN A 9 -13.12 9.63 4.42
CA ASN A 9 -14.30 10.24 3.80
C ASN A 9 -14.85 11.40 4.64
N LEU A 10 -14.97 11.24 5.96
CA LEU A 10 -15.43 12.30 6.86
C LEU A 10 -14.49 13.51 6.85
N VAL A 11 -13.18 13.28 6.87
CA VAL A 11 -12.18 14.36 6.79
C VAL A 11 -12.29 15.09 5.45
N SER A 12 -12.47 14.36 4.35
CA SER A 12 -12.64 14.98 3.02
C SER A 12 -13.92 15.81 2.94
N ILE A 13 -15.03 15.30 3.47
CA ILE A 13 -16.29 16.05 3.59
C ILE A 13 -16.11 17.31 4.44
N PHE A 14 -15.38 17.22 5.55
CA PHE A 14 -15.10 18.37 6.40
C PHE A 14 -14.29 19.46 5.67
N ILE A 15 -13.29 19.06 4.87
CA ILE A 15 -12.52 19.99 4.03
C ILE A 15 -13.41 20.62 2.95
N ILE A 16 -14.36 19.88 2.36
CA ILE A 16 -15.35 20.44 1.43
C ILE A 16 -16.20 21.49 2.12
N PHE A 17 -16.71 21.21 3.33
CA PHE A 17 -17.51 22.18 4.09
C PHE A 17 -16.73 23.45 4.38
N ILE A 18 -15.48 23.35 4.84
CA ILE A 18 -14.61 24.52 5.05
C ILE A 18 -14.41 25.26 3.72
N GLY A 19 -14.04 24.54 2.65
CA GLY A 19 -13.83 25.15 1.34
C GLY A 19 -15.07 25.81 0.74
N TYR A 20 -16.27 25.33 1.10
CA TYR A 20 -17.53 25.92 0.68
C TYR A 20 -17.78 27.27 1.37
N PHE A 21 -17.52 27.39 2.68
CA PHE A 21 -17.70 28.65 3.41
C PHE A 21 -16.65 29.72 3.05
N TYR A 22 -15.43 29.33 2.67
CA TYR A 22 -14.34 30.25 2.31
C TYR A 22 -14.07 30.32 0.79
N LYS A 23 -15.06 29.95 -0.03
CA LYS A 23 -14.88 29.76 -1.48
C LYS A 23 -14.41 31.02 -2.22
N ASP A 24 -14.86 32.20 -1.79
CA ASP A 24 -14.59 33.46 -2.48
C ASP A 24 -13.12 33.90 -2.38
N GLU A 25 -12.44 33.59 -1.25
CA GLU A 25 -11.02 33.90 -1.05
C GLU A 25 -10.10 32.69 -1.32
N HIS A 26 -10.61 31.47 -1.12
CA HIS A 26 -9.82 30.24 -1.12
C HIS A 26 -10.48 29.09 -1.88
N SER A 27 -10.81 29.34 -3.16
CA SER A 27 -11.41 28.37 -4.08
C SER A 27 -10.66 27.02 -4.18
N PHE A 28 -9.34 27.02 -3.99
CA PHE A 28 -8.52 25.79 -4.02
C PHE A 28 -8.84 24.81 -2.89
N ILE A 29 -9.34 25.27 -1.74
CA ILE A 29 -9.69 24.40 -0.60
C ILE A 29 -10.89 23.53 -0.97
N PHE A 30 -11.90 24.12 -1.63
CA PHE A 30 -13.05 23.39 -2.13
C PHE A 30 -12.64 22.32 -3.15
N MET A 31 -11.81 22.69 -4.14
CA MET A 31 -11.31 21.72 -5.12
C MET A 31 -10.50 20.59 -4.46
N THR A 32 -9.67 20.92 -3.47
CA THR A 32 -8.89 19.94 -2.70
C THR A 32 -9.80 18.98 -1.95
N GLY A 33 -10.86 19.48 -1.30
CA GLY A 33 -11.84 18.65 -0.62
C GLY A 33 -12.58 17.70 -1.56
N VAL A 34 -13.03 18.19 -2.71
CA VAL A 34 -13.71 17.38 -3.73
C VAL A 34 -12.77 16.32 -4.30
N PHE A 35 -11.52 16.68 -4.59
CA PHE A 35 -10.50 15.74 -5.05
C PHE A 35 -10.20 14.68 -3.99
N ALA A 36 -10.04 15.08 -2.72
CA ALA A 36 -9.81 14.17 -1.60
C ALA A 36 -10.96 13.18 -1.43
N LEU A 37 -12.21 13.62 -1.52
CA LEU A 37 -13.39 12.76 -1.41
C LEU A 37 -13.48 11.76 -2.57
N SER A 38 -13.27 12.21 -3.81
CA SER A 38 -13.24 11.32 -4.97
C SER A 38 -12.11 10.29 -4.85
N GLY A 39 -10.93 10.73 -4.40
CA GLY A 39 -9.77 9.88 -4.20
C GLY A 39 -9.99 8.85 -3.09
N SER A 40 -10.57 9.24 -1.96
CA SER A 40 -10.81 8.33 -0.83
C SER A 40 -11.85 7.26 -1.17
N VAL A 41 -12.95 7.65 -1.84
CA VAL A 41 -13.98 6.72 -2.31
C VAL A 41 -13.41 5.76 -3.35
N THR A 42 -12.72 6.29 -4.36
CA THR A 42 -12.14 5.45 -5.44
C THR A 42 -11.08 4.51 -4.89
N ASN A 43 -10.22 4.95 -3.97
CA ASN A 43 -9.22 4.11 -3.34
C ASN A 43 -9.85 2.99 -2.49
N TRP A 44 -10.94 3.29 -1.78
CA TRP A 44 -11.69 2.28 -1.04
C TRP A 44 -12.26 1.21 -1.98
N ILE A 45 -12.89 1.63 -3.09
CA ILE A 45 -13.39 0.70 -4.11
C ILE A 45 -12.25 -0.09 -4.74
N ALA A 46 -11.10 0.53 -5.02
CA ALA A 46 -9.95 -0.13 -5.62
C ALA A 46 -9.39 -1.26 -4.75
N VAL A 47 -9.27 -1.05 -3.44
CA VAL A 47 -8.85 -2.12 -2.53
C VAL A 47 -9.89 -3.23 -2.50
N HIS A 48 -11.18 -2.89 -2.47
CA HIS A 48 -12.24 -3.90 -2.46
C HIS A 48 -12.27 -4.72 -3.75
N MET A 49 -12.16 -4.06 -4.91
CA MET A 49 -12.17 -4.71 -6.23
C MET A 49 -10.91 -5.55 -6.47
N LEU A 50 -9.80 -5.34 -5.75
CA LEU A 50 -8.65 -6.23 -5.89
C LEU A 50 -8.99 -7.63 -5.38
N PHE A 51 -9.73 -7.73 -4.28
CA PHE A 51 -9.99 -8.99 -3.59
C PHE A 51 -11.33 -9.62 -3.92
N GLU A 52 -12.32 -8.84 -4.34
CA GLU A 52 -13.68 -9.32 -4.57
C GLU A 52 -14.19 -8.91 -5.96
N LYS A 53 -14.99 -9.78 -6.60
CA LYS A 53 -15.68 -9.44 -7.84
C LYS A 53 -16.91 -8.61 -7.55
N ILE A 54 -16.98 -7.44 -8.18
CA ILE A 54 -18.08 -6.51 -8.05
C ILE A 54 -18.86 -6.54 -9.37
N PRO A 55 -20.18 -6.78 -9.35
CA PRO A 55 -20.98 -6.79 -10.56
C PRO A 55 -20.89 -5.43 -11.26
N PHE A 56 -20.82 -5.43 -12.59
CA PHE A 56 -20.70 -4.25 -13.45
C PHE A 56 -19.35 -3.49 -13.41
N LEU A 57 -18.38 -3.91 -12.59
CA LEU A 57 -17.03 -3.33 -12.59
C LEU A 57 -16.03 -4.30 -13.23
N TYR A 58 -15.66 -4.01 -14.49
CA TYR A 58 -14.61 -4.73 -15.20
C TYR A 58 -13.26 -4.55 -14.51
N GLY A 59 -12.50 -5.64 -14.38
CA GLY A 59 -11.24 -5.64 -13.64
C GLY A 59 -11.40 -5.73 -12.12
N SER A 60 -12.60 -6.06 -11.61
CA SER A 60 -12.77 -6.50 -10.22
C SER A 60 -12.39 -7.98 -10.05
N GLY A 61 -11.99 -8.35 -8.84
CA GLY A 61 -11.49 -9.67 -8.48
C GLY A 61 -10.12 -10.03 -9.08
N VAL A 62 -9.27 -9.05 -9.44
CA VAL A 62 -7.98 -9.33 -10.11
C VAL A 62 -7.10 -10.29 -9.32
N ILE A 63 -7.07 -10.19 -7.98
CA ILE A 63 -6.28 -11.12 -7.16
C ILE A 63 -6.86 -12.54 -7.21
N GLN A 64 -8.19 -12.67 -7.23
CA GLN A 64 -8.84 -13.98 -7.38
C GLN A 64 -8.55 -14.58 -8.77
N ASP A 65 -8.64 -13.77 -9.83
CA ASP A 65 -8.45 -14.19 -11.22
C ASP A 65 -6.99 -14.48 -11.60
N ARG A 66 -6.02 -13.99 -10.81
CA ARG A 66 -4.57 -14.15 -11.03
C ARG A 66 -3.86 -14.75 -9.82
N PHE A 67 -4.58 -15.47 -8.96
CA PHE A 67 -4.04 -15.94 -7.68
C PHE A 67 -2.79 -16.80 -7.83
N GLU A 68 -2.80 -17.76 -8.77
CA GLU A 68 -1.63 -18.62 -9.03
C GLU A 68 -0.44 -17.84 -9.58
N ASP A 69 -0.67 -16.88 -10.47
CA ASP A 69 0.39 -16.01 -11.01
C ASP A 69 1.01 -15.15 -9.91
N ILE A 70 0.18 -14.59 -9.02
CA ILE A 70 0.63 -13.81 -7.85
C ILE A 70 1.47 -14.68 -6.92
N LYS A 71 1.02 -15.91 -6.63
CA LYS A 71 1.74 -16.85 -5.78
C LYS A 71 3.11 -17.19 -6.37
N MET A 72 3.17 -17.46 -7.67
CA MET A 72 4.43 -17.72 -8.36
C MET A 72 5.34 -16.49 -8.37
N GLY A 73 4.78 -15.31 -8.60
CA GLY A 73 5.50 -14.03 -8.55
C GLY A 73 6.14 -13.78 -7.19
N ILE A 74 5.38 -13.96 -6.10
CA ILE A 74 5.89 -13.80 -4.72
C ILE A 74 7.01 -14.81 -4.44
N LYS A 75 6.83 -16.08 -4.81
CA LYS A 75 7.87 -17.11 -4.65
C LYS A 75 9.16 -16.70 -5.36
N ASN A 76 9.07 -16.28 -6.60
CA ASN A 76 10.23 -15.89 -7.40
C ASN A 76 10.92 -14.65 -6.83
N LEU A 77 10.13 -13.66 -6.37
CA LEU A 77 10.65 -12.44 -5.74
C LEU A 77 11.40 -12.77 -4.44
N ILE A 78 10.84 -13.63 -3.59
CA ILE A 78 11.51 -14.07 -2.36
C ILE A 78 12.83 -14.79 -2.68
N LEU A 79 12.81 -15.75 -3.61
CA LEU A 79 14.01 -16.52 -3.96
C LEU A 79 15.10 -15.62 -4.55
N LYS A 80 14.73 -14.66 -5.39
CA LYS A 80 15.68 -13.78 -6.07
C LYS A 80 16.21 -12.68 -5.16
N GLU A 81 15.38 -12.06 -4.33
CA GLU A 81 15.77 -10.88 -3.55
C GLU A 81 16.29 -11.24 -2.15
N LEU A 82 15.74 -12.27 -1.52
CA LEU A 82 16.13 -12.68 -0.15
C LEU A 82 17.12 -13.84 -0.14
N PHE A 83 16.94 -14.81 -1.04
CA PHE A 83 17.76 -16.04 -1.11
C PHE A 83 18.70 -16.09 -2.31
N SER A 84 19.00 -14.93 -2.87
CA SER A 84 20.02 -14.84 -3.90
C SER A 84 21.39 -15.23 -3.34
N VAL A 85 22.24 -15.81 -4.20
CA VAL A 85 23.61 -16.20 -3.84
C VAL A 85 24.39 -15.01 -3.29
N THR A 86 24.17 -13.80 -3.80
CA THR A 86 24.88 -12.60 -3.30
C THR A 86 24.40 -12.19 -1.91
N GLN A 87 23.08 -12.23 -1.62
CA GLN A 87 22.54 -11.95 -0.29
C GLN A 87 22.96 -13.00 0.73
N ILE A 88 22.94 -14.28 0.35
CA ILE A 88 23.40 -15.38 1.22
C ILE A 88 24.89 -15.23 1.52
N ASN A 89 25.72 -14.97 0.50
CA ASN A 89 27.15 -14.78 0.72
C ASN A 89 27.43 -13.56 1.59
N LYS A 90 26.73 -12.44 1.37
CA LYS A 90 26.85 -11.25 2.21
C LYS A 90 26.48 -11.55 3.66
N PHE A 91 25.35 -12.21 3.90
CA PHE A 91 24.94 -12.62 5.24
C PHE A 91 25.97 -13.55 5.91
N LEU A 92 26.53 -14.51 5.17
CA LEU A 92 27.53 -15.43 5.72
C LEU A 92 28.87 -14.74 6.02
N LEU A 93 29.27 -13.75 5.21
CA LEU A 93 30.48 -12.95 5.44
C LEU A 93 30.32 -12.04 6.66
N ASP A 94 29.20 -11.32 6.77
CA ASP A 94 28.89 -10.47 7.94
C ASP A 94 28.90 -11.30 9.24
N ASN A 95 28.33 -12.52 9.22
CA ASN A 95 28.35 -13.41 10.39
C ASN A 95 29.73 -14.03 10.68
N LYS A 96 30.60 -14.18 9.68
CA LYS A 96 31.97 -14.67 9.87
C LYS A 96 32.83 -13.63 10.58
N GLU A 97 32.69 -12.35 10.24
CA GLU A 97 33.42 -11.26 10.92
C GLU A 97 33.00 -11.15 12.40
N VAL A 98 31.69 -11.20 12.68
CA VAL A 98 31.15 -11.19 14.05
C VAL A 98 31.56 -12.41 14.87
N ALA A 99 31.67 -13.59 14.23
CA ALA A 99 32.15 -14.81 14.89
C ALA A 99 33.67 -14.79 15.13
N SER A 100 34.44 -14.19 14.23
CA SER A 100 35.89 -14.07 14.36
C SER A 100 36.30 -13.04 15.43
N GLU A 101 35.60 -11.92 15.56
CA GLU A 101 35.85 -10.95 16.64
C GLU A 101 35.62 -11.57 18.03
N LYS A 102 34.53 -12.35 18.19
CA LYS A 102 34.23 -13.04 19.47
C LYS A 102 35.23 -14.13 19.86
N ILE A 103 36.02 -14.66 18.91
CA ILE A 103 37.04 -15.68 19.18
C ILE A 103 38.38 -15.02 19.53
N ILE A 104 38.66 -13.82 19.00
CA ILE A 104 39.91 -13.09 19.25
C ILE A 104 39.87 -12.33 20.60
N GLU A 105 38.68 -11.97 21.09
CA GLU A 105 38.48 -11.33 22.40
C GLU A 105 38.48 -12.28 23.62
N LYS A 106 38.67 -13.59 23.42
CA LYS A 106 38.64 -14.61 24.49
C LYS A 106 39.96 -15.35 24.64
#